data_AF-A0A969YKA2-F1
#
_entry.id   AF-A0A969YKA2-F1
#
_cell.length_a   1.000
_cell.length_b   1.000
_cell.length_c   1.000
_cell.angle_alpha   90.00
_cell.angle_beta   90.00
_cell.angle_gamma   90.00
#
_symmetry.space_group_name_H-M   'P 1'
#
loop_
_entity.id
_entity.type
_entity.pdbx_description
1 polymer ?
#
loop_
_entity_poly.entity_id
_entity_poly.type
_entity_poly.pdbx_seq_one_letter_code
_entity_poly.pdbx_strand_id
1 'polypeptide(L)'
;AMLLPGPLFILGIRFNTISMLYAAAAIIAGFQGIIFGILAKIYGIGQGIFPDNPRLSRFARSSPLEPGLAVAAFLILTGLVGAILPLVSWTEQGFTLSDPFEALRILIPAITCLVLGFQVLLCSFFLSIVRLRFKIPEYGRAEPHESLPTLLSDKPRS
;
A
#
# COMPACT_ATOMS: atom_id res chain seq x y z
N ALA A 1 -23.50 24.33 -30.35
CA ALA A 1 -23.89 23.52 -29.19
C ALA A 1 -23.02 22.28 -29.16
N MET A 2 -22.03 22.23 -28.26
CA MET A 2 -21.23 21.03 -28.01
C MET A 2 -22.09 20.08 -27.17
N LEU A 3 -22.55 18.97 -27.75
CA LEU A 3 -23.16 17.91 -26.94
C LEU A 3 -22.05 17.25 -26.11
N LEU A 4 -22.16 17.40 -24.79
CA LEU A 4 -21.33 16.72 -23.79
C LEU A 4 -21.34 15.19 -24.02
N PRO A 5 -20.28 14.48 -23.56
CA PRO A 5 -20.17 13.06 -23.77
C PRO A 5 -21.34 12.35 -23.07
N GLY A 6 -22.16 11.67 -23.87
CA GLY A 6 -23.32 10.93 -23.41
C GLY A 6 -22.99 9.80 -22.41
N PRO A 7 -24.01 9.05 -21.97
CA PRO A 7 -23.89 7.99 -20.96
C PRO A 7 -22.62 7.15 -21.17
N LEU A 8 -21.82 6.98 -20.13
CA LEU A 8 -20.52 6.30 -20.20
C LEU A 8 -20.74 4.82 -20.56
N PHE A 9 -20.68 4.53 -21.86
CA PHE A 9 -20.72 3.17 -22.39
C PHE A 9 -19.33 2.56 -22.26
N ILE A 10 -19.10 1.81 -21.18
CA ILE A 10 -17.95 0.91 -21.10
C ILE A 10 -18.43 -0.43 -21.64
N LEU A 11 -17.84 -0.89 -22.74
CA LEU A 11 -18.14 -2.19 -23.38
C LEU A 11 -19.62 -2.38 -23.81
N GLY A 12 -20.32 -1.29 -24.18
CA GLY A 12 -21.70 -1.35 -24.69
C GLY A 12 -22.80 -1.53 -23.64
N ILE A 13 -22.48 -1.56 -22.34
CA ILE A 13 -23.45 -1.72 -21.25
C ILE A 13 -23.71 -0.36 -20.58
N ARG A 14 -24.98 0.03 -20.44
CA ARG A 14 -25.39 1.20 -19.64
C ARG A 14 -25.25 0.86 -18.16
N PHE A 15 -24.16 1.28 -17.52
CA PHE A 15 -24.00 1.12 -16.08
C PHE A 15 -24.86 2.13 -15.32
N ASN A 16 -25.77 1.62 -14.50
CA ASN A 16 -26.52 2.43 -13.54
C ASN A 16 -25.58 2.86 -12.39
N THR A 17 -25.74 4.06 -11.82
CA THR A 17 -24.89 4.60 -10.75
C THR A 17 -24.82 3.66 -9.54
N ILE A 18 -25.94 3.01 -9.20
CA ILE A 18 -26.00 2.00 -8.14
C ILE A 18 -25.09 0.79 -8.46
N SER A 19 -25.10 0.29 -9.69
CA SER A 19 -24.25 -0.84 -10.08
C SER A 19 -22.76 -0.51 -10.05
N MET A 20 -22.37 0.73 -10.39
CA MET A 20 -21.00 1.22 -10.23
C MET A 20 -20.59 1.27 -8.75
N LEU A 21 -21.49 1.70 -7.87
CA LEU A 21 -21.24 1.74 -6.44
C LEU A 21 -21.01 0.34 -5.86
N TYR A 22 -21.83 -0.65 -6.24
CA TYR A 22 -21.61 -2.05 -5.85
C TYR A 22 -20.29 -2.60 -6.38
N ALA A 23 -19.94 -2.31 -7.63
CA ALA A 23 -18.67 -2.73 -8.21
C ALA A 23 -17.48 -2.11 -7.47
N ALA A 24 -17.53 -0.81 -7.17
CA ALA A 24 -16.53 -0.12 -6.37
C ALA A 24 -16.36 -0.75 -4.97
N ALA A 25 -17.47 -1.02 -4.28
CA ALA A 25 -17.44 -1.67 -2.98
C ALA A 25 -16.81 -3.07 -3.03
N ALA A 26 -17.14 -3.86 -4.05
CA ALA A 26 -16.55 -5.19 -4.26
C ALA A 26 -15.03 -5.13 -4.52
N ILE A 27 -14.58 -4.17 -5.33
CA ILE A 27 -13.14 -3.93 -5.60
C ILE A 27 -12.42 -3.56 -4.30
N ILE A 28 -12.96 -2.61 -3.53
CA ILE A 28 -12.36 -2.16 -2.27
C ILE A 28 -12.26 -3.32 -1.28
N ALA A 29 -13.35 -4.10 -1.11
CA ALA A 29 -13.39 -5.24 -0.20
C ALA A 29 -12.41 -6.35 -0.62
N GLY A 30 -12.38 -6.70 -1.91
CA GLY A 30 -11.45 -7.70 -2.44
C GLY A 30 -9.99 -7.30 -2.26
N PHE A 31 -9.66 -6.04 -2.55
CA PHE A 31 -8.31 -5.51 -2.37
C PHE A 31 -7.88 -5.48 -0.90
N GLN A 32 -8.78 -5.06 0.00
CA GLN A 32 -8.55 -5.14 1.44
C GLN A 32 -8.26 -6.57 1.89
N GLY A 33 -8.98 -7.57 1.37
CA GLY A 33 -8.73 -8.99 1.64
C GLY A 33 -7.34 -9.45 1.17
N ILE A 34 -6.91 -9.03 -0.01
CA ILE A 34 -5.56 -9.33 -0.53
C ILE A 34 -4.48 -8.74 0.38
N ILE A 35 -4.62 -7.46 0.77
CA ILE A 35 -3.69 -6.80 1.70
C ILE A 35 -3.63 -7.58 3.02
N PHE A 36 -4.78 -7.91 3.59
CA PHE A 36 -4.84 -8.65 4.84
C PHE A 36 -4.12 -10.01 4.73
N GLY A 37 -4.33 -10.76 3.64
CA GLY A 37 -3.64 -12.02 3.39
C GLY A 37 -2.12 -11.87 3.28
N ILE A 38 -1.64 -10.81 2.62
CA ILE A 38 -0.21 -10.49 2.54
C ILE A 38 0.35 -10.18 3.93
N LEU A 39 -0.34 -9.33 4.71
CA LEU A 39 0.09 -8.95 6.05
C LEU A 39 0.10 -10.15 7.01
N ALA A 40 -0.95 -10.98 7.00
CA ALA A 40 -1.04 -12.19 7.81
C ALA A 40 0.10 -13.16 7.49
N LYS A 41 0.42 -13.34 6.20
CA LYS A 41 1.53 -14.19 5.77
C LYS A 41 2.89 -13.66 6.25
N ILE A 42 3.12 -12.35 6.15
CA ILE A 42 4.37 -11.72 6.58
C ILE A 42 4.54 -11.81 8.10
N TYR A 43 3.47 -11.58 8.85
CA TYR A 43 3.46 -11.74 10.30
C TYR A 43 3.73 -13.19 10.73
N GLY A 44 3.10 -14.17 10.06
CA GLY A 44 3.29 -15.59 10.34
C GLY A 44 4.72 -16.09 10.12
N ILE A 45 5.42 -15.57 9.12
CA ILE A 45 6.86 -15.84 8.92
C ILE A 45 7.67 -15.24 10.06
N GLY A 46 7.38 -13.99 10.44
CA GLY A 46 8.09 -13.29 11.52
C GLY A 46 7.98 -13.97 12.89
N GLN A 47 6.90 -14.70 13.12
CA GLN A 47 6.65 -15.50 14.34
C GLN A 47 7.21 -16.93 14.26
N GLY A 48 7.80 -17.36 13.14
CA GLY A 48 8.32 -18.72 12.97
C GLY A 48 7.24 -19.82 12.88
N ILE A 49 5.98 -19.45 12.64
CA ILE A 49 4.84 -20.40 12.55
C ILE A 49 4.93 -21.21 11.24
N PHE A 50 5.58 -20.66 10.21
CA PHE A 50 5.84 -21.34 8.94
C PHE A 50 7.34 -21.57 8.75
N PRO A 51 7.78 -22.77 8.32
CA PRO A 51 9.20 -23.04 8.05
C PRO A 51 9.72 -22.13 6.94
N ASP A 52 10.91 -21.56 7.17
CA ASP A 52 11.58 -20.60 6.27
C ASP A 52 11.66 -21.13 4.84
N ASN A 53 10.76 -20.67 3.97
CA ASN A 53 10.83 -20.99 2.56
C ASN A 53 11.77 -19.97 1.87
N PRO A 54 12.90 -20.38 1.27
CA PRO A 54 13.91 -19.48 0.70
C PRO A 54 13.40 -18.59 -0.45
N ARG A 55 12.26 -18.94 -1.07
CA ARG A 55 11.58 -18.09 -2.06
C ARG A 55 10.87 -16.89 -1.41
N LEU A 56 10.39 -17.07 -0.19
CA LEU A 56 9.62 -16.07 0.55
C LEU A 56 10.53 -15.07 1.27
N SER A 57 11.70 -15.52 1.76
CA SER A 57 12.74 -14.64 2.30
C SER A 57 13.33 -13.71 1.24
N ARG A 58 13.51 -14.18 -0.01
CA ARG A 58 13.88 -13.32 -1.14
C ARG A 58 12.83 -12.27 -1.47
N PHE A 59 11.54 -12.62 -1.47
CA PHE A 59 10.48 -11.65 -1.75
C PHE A 59 10.38 -10.57 -0.65
N ALA A 60 10.56 -10.97 0.61
CA ALA A 60 10.62 -10.06 1.75
C ALA A 60 11.85 -9.14 1.73
N ARG A 61 12.98 -9.59 1.16
CA ARG A 61 14.24 -8.83 1.06
C ARG A 61 14.36 -7.99 -0.21
N SER A 62 13.68 -8.38 -1.29
CA SER A 62 13.87 -7.86 -2.65
C SER A 62 12.74 -6.97 -3.17
N SER A 63 11.62 -6.81 -2.46
CA SER A 63 10.63 -5.80 -2.85
C SER A 63 11.05 -4.48 -2.20
N PRO A 64 11.70 -3.54 -2.91
CA PRO A 64 11.95 -2.22 -2.36
C PRO A 64 10.61 -1.59 -1.96
N LEU A 65 10.60 -0.85 -0.86
CA LEU A 65 9.42 -0.09 -0.44
C LEU A 65 9.10 1.05 -1.42
N GLU A 66 10.09 1.46 -2.19
CA GLU A 66 10.06 2.57 -3.15
C GLU A 66 8.93 2.44 -4.19
N PRO A 67 8.74 1.30 -4.90
CA PRO A 67 7.64 1.16 -5.85
C PRO A 67 6.26 1.16 -5.19
N GLY A 68 6.09 0.57 -4.00
CA GLY A 68 4.80 0.56 -3.30
C GLY A 68 4.32 1.97 -2.93
N LEU A 69 5.25 2.79 -2.42
CA LEU A 69 4.96 4.17 -2.08
C LEU A 69 4.73 5.05 -3.34
N ALA A 70 5.50 4.83 -4.41
CA ALA A 70 5.31 5.54 -5.67
C ALA A 70 3.93 5.22 -6.30
N VAL A 71 3.53 3.95 -6.31
CA VAL A 71 2.20 3.52 -6.79
C VAL A 71 1.10 4.13 -5.93
N ALA A 72 1.23 4.10 -4.60
CA ALA A 72 0.26 4.72 -3.70
C ALA A 72 0.11 6.23 -3.96
N ALA A 73 1.23 6.95 -4.08
CA ALA A 73 1.23 8.38 -4.36
C ALA A 73 0.56 8.69 -5.71
N PHE A 74 0.87 7.92 -6.75
CA PHE A 74 0.24 8.09 -8.06
C PHE A 74 -1.29 7.86 -8.01
N LEU A 75 -1.75 6.80 -7.35
CA LEU A 75 -3.19 6.52 -7.19
C LEU A 75 -3.90 7.62 -6.38
N ILE A 76 -3.29 8.08 -5.29
CA ILE A 76 -3.88 9.15 -4.46
C ILE A 76 -3.98 10.45 -5.26
N LEU A 77 -2.92 10.84 -5.97
CA LEU A 77 -2.91 12.07 -6.77
C LEU A 77 -3.96 12.01 -7.89
N THR A 78 -4.02 10.91 -8.64
CA THR A 78 -4.99 10.74 -9.72
C THR A 78 -6.43 10.69 -9.19
N GLY A 79 -6.68 9.98 -8.08
CA GLY A 79 -7.98 9.95 -7.42
C GLY A 79 -8.40 11.32 -6.88
N LEU A 80 -7.46 12.08 -6.31
CA LEU A 80 -7.72 13.43 -5.78
C LEU A 80 -8.08 14.41 -6.89
N VAL A 81 -7.32 14.41 -7.99
CA VAL A 81 -7.62 15.22 -9.18
C VAL A 81 -9.00 14.85 -9.73
N GLY A 82 -9.29 13.55 -9.88
CA GLY A 82 -10.58 13.06 -10.34
C GLY A 82 -11.77 13.41 -9.43
N ALA A 83 -11.53 13.57 -8.12
CA ALA A 83 -12.55 13.96 -7.16
C ALA A 83 -12.77 15.49 -7.13
N ILE A 84 -11.70 16.29 -7.24
CA ILE A 84 -11.78 17.75 -7.10
C ILE A 84 -12.32 18.40 -8.37
N LEU A 85 -11.90 17.95 -9.57
CA LEU A 85 -12.29 18.59 -10.84
C LEU A 85 -13.83 18.69 -11.02
N PRO A 86 -14.61 17.61 -10.79
CA PRO A 86 -16.07 17.69 -10.86
C PRO A 86 -16.64 18.64 -9.82
N LEU A 87 -16.09 18.65 -8.60
CA LEU A 87 -16.56 19.52 -7.50
C LEU A 87 -16.37 21.01 -7.85
N VAL A 88 -15.19 21.40 -8.34
CA VAL A 88 -14.92 22.80 -8.73
C VAL A 88 -15.85 23.22 -9.86
N SER A 89 -15.99 22.38 -10.90
CA SER A 89 -16.90 22.66 -12.01
C SER A 89 -18.37 22.82 -11.58
N TRP A 90 -18.75 22.12 -10.50
CA TRP A 90 -20.10 22.17 -9.94
C TRP A 90 -20.35 23.45 -9.13
N THR A 91 -19.32 23.96 -8.44
CA THR A 91 -19.42 25.23 -7.70
C THR A 91 -19.57 26.45 -8.61
N GLU A 92 -18.92 26.45 -9.78
CA GLU A 92 -18.99 27.59 -10.72
C GLU A 92 -20.32 27.68 -11.46
N GLN A 93 -21.07 26.56 -11.56
CA GLN A 93 -22.37 26.49 -12.23
C GLN A 93 -23.55 26.85 -11.30
N GLY A 94 -23.29 27.34 -10.09
CA GLY A 94 -24.33 27.89 -9.21
C GLY A 94 -25.30 26.88 -8.59
N PHE A 95 -24.86 25.62 -8.38
CA PHE A 95 -25.66 24.53 -7.79
C PHE A 95 -26.94 24.13 -8.54
N THR A 96 -27.18 24.64 -9.74
CA THR A 96 -28.28 24.18 -10.59
C THR A 96 -27.89 22.86 -11.26
N LEU A 97 -28.08 21.74 -10.57
CA LEU A 97 -27.83 20.41 -11.13
C LEU A 97 -28.82 20.09 -12.24
N SER A 98 -28.30 19.86 -13.45
CA SER A 98 -29.10 19.25 -14.52
C SER A 98 -29.28 17.74 -14.32
N ASP A 99 -28.40 17.06 -13.56
CA ASP A 99 -28.60 15.69 -13.02
C ASP A 99 -27.53 15.33 -11.95
N PRO A 100 -27.91 15.11 -10.67
CA PRO A 100 -26.99 14.66 -9.61
C PRO A 100 -26.27 13.32 -9.89
N PHE A 101 -26.87 12.44 -10.70
CA PHE A 101 -26.32 11.12 -10.95
C PHE A 101 -25.15 11.13 -11.92
N GLU A 102 -24.95 12.20 -12.69
CA GLU A 102 -23.84 12.33 -13.63
C GLU A 102 -22.53 12.60 -12.89
N ALA A 103 -22.53 13.50 -11.91
CA ALA A 103 -21.36 13.78 -11.06
C ALA A 103 -20.89 12.53 -10.30
N LEU A 104 -21.83 11.70 -9.82
CA LEU A 104 -21.53 10.46 -9.11
C LEU A 104 -20.76 9.45 -9.97
N ARG A 105 -20.98 9.41 -11.29
CA ARG A 105 -20.28 8.46 -12.17
C ARG A 105 -18.79 8.75 -12.31
N ILE A 106 -18.39 10.01 -12.15
CA ILE A 106 -16.98 10.41 -12.12
C ILE A 106 -16.44 10.28 -10.69
N LEU A 107 -17.24 10.63 -9.70
CA LEU A 107 -16.84 10.62 -8.30
C LEU A 107 -16.60 9.20 -7.75
N ILE A 108 -17.43 8.21 -8.10
CA ILE A 108 -17.29 6.82 -7.65
C ILE A 108 -15.90 6.24 -8.02
N PRO A 109 -15.46 6.24 -9.30
CA PRO A 109 -14.14 5.74 -9.66
C PRO A 109 -13.00 6.57 -9.07
N ALA A 110 -13.16 7.90 -8.95
CA ALA A 110 -12.16 8.76 -8.32
C ALA A 110 -11.94 8.39 -6.85
N ILE A 111 -13.02 8.26 -6.07
CA ILE A 111 -12.96 7.83 -4.66
C ILE A 111 -12.40 6.41 -4.56
N THR A 112 -12.81 5.50 -5.43
CA THR A 112 -12.29 4.12 -5.44
C THR A 112 -10.76 4.11 -5.62
N CYS A 113 -10.24 4.90 -6.57
CA CYS A 113 -8.81 5.04 -6.78
C CYS A 113 -8.09 5.62 -5.56
N LEU A 114 -8.67 6.64 -4.92
CA LEU A 114 -8.14 7.26 -3.71
C LEU A 114 -8.06 6.27 -2.55
N VAL A 115 -9.15 5.51 -2.31
CA VAL A 115 -9.20 4.48 -1.26
C VAL A 115 -8.16 3.39 -1.49
N LEU A 116 -8.03 2.89 -2.72
CA LEU A 116 -7.02 1.89 -3.07
C LEU A 116 -5.59 2.44 -2.85
N GLY A 117 -5.33 3.68 -3.26
CA GLY A 117 -4.05 4.35 -3.03
C GLY A 117 -3.70 4.45 -1.55
N PHE A 118 -4.67 4.83 -0.71
CA PHE A 118 -4.48 4.91 0.74
C PHE A 118 -4.23 3.52 1.38
N GLN A 119 -4.94 2.49 0.92
CA GLN A 119 -4.72 1.11 1.36
C GLN A 119 -3.29 0.62 1.01
N VAL A 120 -2.78 0.92 -0.19
CA VAL A 120 -1.38 0.62 -0.57
C VAL A 120 -0.39 1.42 0.29
N LEU A 121 -0.67 2.69 0.57
CA LEU A 121 0.15 3.55 1.41
C LEU A 121 0.30 2.95 2.82
N LEU A 122 -0.83 2.65 3.47
CA LEU A 122 -0.85 2.04 4.81
C LEU A 122 -0.14 0.67 4.82
N CYS A 123 -0.39 -0.17 3.81
CA CYS A 123 0.28 -1.46 3.69
C CYS A 123 1.81 -1.28 3.58
N SER A 124 2.28 -0.33 2.76
CA SER A 124 3.71 -0.06 2.58
C SER A 124 4.37 0.43 3.88
N PHE A 125 3.70 1.33 4.61
CA PHE A 125 4.17 1.79 5.93
C PHE A 125 4.25 0.65 6.94
N PHE A 126 3.22 -0.19 7.02
CA PHE A 126 3.22 -1.34 7.92
C PHE A 126 4.40 -2.28 7.64
N LEU A 127 4.65 -2.60 6.37
CA LEU A 127 5.81 -3.41 5.97
C LEU A 127 7.15 -2.77 6.35
N SER A 128 7.25 -1.45 6.26
CA SER A 128 8.43 -0.70 6.71
C SER A 128 8.72 -0.89 8.19
N ILE A 129 7.69 -0.77 9.02
CA ILE A 129 7.80 -0.92 10.48
C ILE A 129 8.23 -2.35 10.84
N VAL A 130 7.61 -3.35 10.21
CA VAL A 130 7.96 -4.76 10.42
C VAL A 130 9.41 -5.03 10.06
N ARG A 131 9.90 -4.50 8.92
CA ARG A 131 11.30 -4.67 8.50
C ARG A 131 12.29 -4.03 9.48
N LEU A 132 11.96 -2.89 10.08
CA LEU A 132 12.85 -2.21 11.03
C LEU A 132 13.16 -3.10 12.25
N ARG A 133 12.22 -3.94 12.69
CA ARG A 133 12.41 -4.87 13.81
C ARG A 133 13.31 -6.06 13.48
N PHE A 134 13.45 -6.42 12.20
CA PHE A 134 14.30 -7.53 11.76
C PHE A 134 15.70 -7.10 11.29
N LYS A 135 16.02 -5.80 11.33
CA LYS A 135 17.38 -5.32 11.10
C LYS A 135 18.21 -5.66 12.35
N ILE A 136 18.88 -6.80 12.28
CA ILE A 136 19.83 -7.33 13.26
C ILE A 136 20.77 -6.19 13.71
N PRO A 137 20.95 -5.94 15.02
CA PRO A 137 21.96 -5.01 15.49
C PRO A 137 23.32 -5.48 14.97
N GLU A 138 24.11 -4.57 14.39
CA GLU A 138 25.53 -4.84 14.17
C GLU A 138 26.21 -5.09 15.51
N TYR A 139 26.21 -6.34 15.96
CA TYR A 139 27.16 -6.83 16.93
C TYR A 139 28.11 -7.75 16.17
N GLY A 140 29.30 -7.24 15.86
CA GLY A 140 30.27 -8.00 15.07
C GLY A 140 31.26 -7.18 14.25
N ARG A 141 31.46 -5.89 14.50
CA ARG A 141 32.81 -5.35 14.34
C ARG A 141 33.58 -5.88 15.54
N ALA A 142 34.19 -7.06 15.37
CA ALA A 142 35.09 -7.63 16.33
C ALA A 142 36.08 -6.54 16.73
N GLU A 143 36.08 -6.19 18.02
CA GLU A 143 37.23 -5.55 18.66
C GLU A 143 38.47 -6.35 18.23
N PRO A 144 39.39 -5.76 17.44
CA PRO A 144 40.59 -6.46 17.07
C PRO A 144 41.47 -6.54 18.31
N HIS A 145 41.45 -7.71 18.94
CA HIS A 145 42.60 -8.23 19.67
C HIS A 145 42.98 -7.41 20.93
N GLU A 146 42.07 -7.26 21.90
CA GLU A 146 42.54 -7.05 23.28
C GLU A 146 43.04 -8.39 23.81
N SER A 147 44.34 -8.60 23.60
CA SER A 147 45.17 -9.67 24.10
C SER A 147 44.75 -10.13 25.50
N LEU A 148 44.39 -11.41 25.61
CA LEU A 148 44.48 -12.19 26.86
C LEU A 148 45.80 -11.81 27.57
N PRO A 149 45.78 -11.13 28.72
CA PRO A 149 46.99 -10.97 29.49
C PRO A 149 47.43 -12.37 29.91
N THR A 150 48.70 -12.62 29.65
CA THR A 150 49.51 -13.81 29.83
C THR A 150 49.66 -14.24 31.31
N LEU A 151 48.61 -14.10 32.13
CA LEU A 151 48.60 -14.28 33.58
C LEU A 151 48.24 -15.71 34.05
N LEU A 152 48.56 -16.72 33.26
CA LEU A 152 48.52 -18.13 33.69
C LEU A 152 49.88 -18.82 33.64
N SER A 153 50.97 -18.06 33.61
CA SER A 153 52.34 -18.60 33.67
C SER A 153 53.18 -17.96 34.77
N ASP A 154 52.65 -17.89 35.99
CA ASP A 154 53.53 -17.83 37.17
C ASP A 154 52.95 -18.64 38.33
N LYS A 155 53.28 -19.94 38.32
CA LYS A 155 53.22 -20.80 39.51
C LYS A 155 54.63 -21.30 39.76
N PRO A 156 55.41 -20.69 40.67
CA PRO A 156 56.65 -21.29 41.11
C PRO A 156 56.35 -22.55 41.93
N ARG A 157 56.93 -23.66 41.46
CA ARG A 157 57.15 -24.88 42.24
C ARG A 157 58.18 -24.57 43.33
N SER A 158 57.79 -24.67 44.59
CA SER A 158 58.59 -25.21 45.71
C SER A 158 57.74 -25.25 46.96
#